data_AF-B0LTY9-F1
#
_entry.id   AF-B0LTY9-F1
#
_cell.length_a   1.000
_cell.length_b   1.000
_cell.length_c   1.000
_cell.angle_alpha   90.00
_cell.angle_beta   90.00
_cell.angle_gamma   90.00
#
_symmetry.space_group_name_H-M   'P 1'
#
loop_
_entity.id
_entity.type
_entity.pdbx_description
1 polymer ?
#
loop_
_entity_poly.entity_id
_entity_poly.type
_entity_poly.pdbx_seq_one_letter_code
_entity_poly.pdbx_strand_id
1 'polypeptide(L)'
;MNHRPPDQAADPAPSTYTVLHDPEGLVEEQLPLDRHPYESLVKAVLAWTTQDTLTGCDYQQIALQLTGHARAVASDVRRQADRLPKGTGPRALAELVLQETDRCLTTPLCGTARCAQDRARAVRALYERLDRLDAALASEGTSGVAPTGG
;
A
#
# COMPACT_ATOMS: atom_id res chain seq x y z
N MET A 1 6.98 64.37 -10.67
CA MET A 1 6.80 62.95 -11.02
C MET A 1 7.58 62.12 -10.01
N ASN A 2 6.93 61.67 -8.92
CA ASN A 2 7.53 60.77 -7.93
C ASN A 2 6.72 59.47 -7.94
N HIS A 3 7.35 58.38 -8.37
CA HIS A 3 6.72 57.06 -8.51
C HIS A 3 6.59 56.38 -7.14
N ARG A 4 5.39 55.88 -6.87
CA ARG A 4 4.98 54.96 -5.80
C ARG A 4 5.31 53.52 -6.22
N PRO A 5 5.85 52.63 -5.36
CA PRO A 5 5.81 51.19 -5.62
C PRO A 5 4.50 50.61 -5.04
N PRO A 6 3.86 49.70 -5.75
CA PRO A 6 3.61 48.36 -5.20
C PRO A 6 3.84 47.32 -6.31
N ASP A 7 4.12 46.05 -6.09
CA ASP A 7 3.56 45.08 -5.17
C ASP A 7 4.49 43.86 -5.27
N GLN A 8 5.24 43.54 -4.21
CA GLN A 8 6.05 42.32 -4.20
C GLN A 8 5.19 41.21 -3.64
N ALA A 9 4.45 40.56 -4.55
CA ALA A 9 3.75 39.32 -4.25
C ALA A 9 4.76 38.33 -3.66
N ALA A 10 4.52 37.95 -2.40
CA ALA A 10 5.28 36.93 -1.72
C ALA A 10 5.12 35.61 -2.49
N ASP A 11 6.24 35.04 -2.94
CA ASP A 11 6.31 33.67 -3.43
C ASP A 11 5.77 32.74 -2.34
N PRO A 12 4.78 31.87 -2.59
CA PRO A 12 4.36 30.89 -1.61
C PRO A 12 5.52 29.90 -1.38
N ALA A 13 6.02 29.86 -0.15
CA ALA A 13 7.03 28.89 0.26
C ALA A 13 6.61 27.47 -0.14
N PRO A 14 7.54 26.62 -0.65
CA PRO A 14 7.21 25.26 -1.02
C PRO A 14 6.66 24.53 0.21
N SER A 15 5.43 24.04 0.09
CA SER A 15 4.77 23.24 1.12
C SER A 15 5.67 22.05 1.43
N THR A 16 6.35 22.12 2.57
CA THR A 16 7.30 21.08 3.00
C THR A 16 6.47 19.98 3.62
N TYR A 17 5.92 19.10 2.78
CA TYR A 17 5.27 17.89 3.27
C TYR A 17 6.35 16.90 3.67
N THR A 18 6.60 16.79 4.98
CA THR A 18 7.47 15.74 5.53
C THR A 18 6.73 14.41 5.41
N VAL A 19 7.10 13.62 4.40
CA VAL A 19 6.73 12.21 4.34
C VAL A 19 7.49 11.50 5.48
N LEU A 20 6.78 11.18 6.56
CA LEU A 20 7.31 10.34 7.62
C LEU A 20 7.38 8.90 7.10
N HIS A 21 8.61 8.44 6.85
CA HIS A 21 8.84 7.03 6.55
C HIS A 21 8.75 6.23 7.84
N ASP A 22 7.72 5.40 7.97
CA ASP A 22 7.56 4.42 9.04
C ASP A 22 8.09 3.06 8.54
N PRO A 23 9.33 2.69 8.85
CA PRO A 23 9.93 1.46 8.36
C PRO A 23 9.22 0.23 8.91
N GLU A 24 8.79 0.28 10.16
CA GLU A 24 8.16 -0.83 10.85
C GLU A 24 6.64 -0.88 10.62
N GLY A 25 6.03 0.19 10.09
CA GLY A 25 4.59 0.27 9.81
C GLY A 25 3.72 0.37 11.06
N LEU A 26 4.32 0.63 12.23
CA LEU A 26 3.66 0.62 13.54
C LEU A 26 2.61 1.74 13.70
N VAL A 27 2.77 2.83 12.96
CA VAL A 27 1.84 3.98 12.96
C VAL A 27 0.59 3.64 12.14
N GLU A 28 0.75 2.94 11.01
CA GLU A 28 -0.36 2.55 10.13
C GLU A 28 -1.16 1.34 10.67
N GLU A 29 -0.59 0.53 11.57
CA GLU A 29 -1.31 -0.59 12.20
C GLU A 29 -2.49 -0.16 13.09
N GLN A 30 -2.57 1.12 13.47
CA GLN A 30 -3.56 1.66 14.42
C GLN A 30 -4.69 2.45 13.76
N LEU A 31 -4.59 2.77 12.46
CA LEU A 31 -5.57 3.55 11.70
C LEU A 31 -6.09 2.74 10.51
N PRO A 32 -7.36 2.92 10.09
CA PRO A 32 -7.83 2.33 8.86
C PRO A 32 -6.96 2.81 7.70
N LEU A 33 -6.37 1.88 6.96
CA LEU A 33 -5.50 2.19 5.84
C LEU A 33 -6.27 2.99 4.78
N ASP A 34 -5.91 4.25 4.53
CA ASP A 34 -6.45 4.97 3.37
C ASP A 34 -5.81 4.42 2.10
N ARG A 35 -6.56 3.54 1.44
CA ARG A 35 -6.11 2.80 0.26
C ARG A 35 -5.97 3.68 -0.98
N HIS A 36 -6.74 4.77 -1.08
CA HIS A 36 -6.93 5.49 -2.35
C HIS A 36 -5.65 6.19 -2.89
N PRO A 37 -4.83 6.87 -2.05
CA PRO A 37 -3.58 7.47 -2.52
C PRO A 37 -2.59 6.41 -3.02
N TYR A 38 -2.50 5.28 -2.32
CA TYR A 38 -1.59 4.20 -2.66
C TYR A 38 -2.04 3.41 -3.89
N GLU A 39 -3.34 3.25 -4.13
CA GLU A 39 -3.82 2.68 -5.40
C GLU A 39 -3.42 3.53 -6.61
N SER A 40 -3.55 4.85 -6.49
CA SER A 40 -3.15 5.79 -7.53
C SER A 40 -1.64 5.72 -7.78
N LEU A 41 -0.84 5.70 -6.71
CA LEU A 41 0.61 5.54 -6.79
C LEU A 41 1.01 4.20 -7.43
N VAL A 42 0.43 3.09 -6.97
CA VAL A 42 0.69 1.74 -7.53
C VAL A 42 0.36 1.72 -9.02
N LYS A 43 -0.78 2.28 -9.43
CA LYS A 43 -1.17 2.35 -10.84
C LYS A 43 -0.15 3.17 -11.65
N ALA A 44 0.29 4.31 -11.15
CA ALA A 44 1.28 5.14 -11.82
C ALA A 44 2.64 4.43 -11.96
N VAL A 45 3.14 3.81 -10.89
CA VAL A 45 4.42 3.09 -10.87
C VAL A 45 4.40 1.90 -11.83
N LEU A 46 3.31 1.13 -11.85
CA LEU A 46 3.15 0.00 -12.77
C LEU A 46 3.04 0.41 -14.23
N ALA A 47 2.67 1.66 -14.52
CA ALA A 47 2.57 2.19 -15.87
C ALA A 47 3.90 2.73 -16.44
N TRP A 48 4.97 2.81 -15.63
CA TRP A 48 6.28 3.25 -16.12
C TRP A 48 6.85 2.28 -17.17
N THR A 49 7.23 2.84 -18.33
CA THR A 49 7.76 2.10 -19.48
C THR A 49 9.24 2.35 -19.75
N THR A 50 9.83 3.41 -19.19
CA THR A 50 11.25 3.77 -19.36
C THR A 50 11.89 4.19 -18.03
N GLN A 51 13.21 4.02 -17.94
CA GLN A 51 14.01 4.23 -16.74
C GLN A 51 14.28 5.72 -16.43
N ASP A 52 13.88 6.63 -17.31
CA ASP A 52 14.29 8.04 -17.33
C ASP A 52 13.28 9.02 -16.72
N THR A 53 12.24 8.54 -16.01
CA THR A 53 11.23 9.45 -15.44
C THR A 53 11.67 10.14 -14.17
N LEU A 54 12.55 9.51 -13.36
CA LEU A 54 12.94 9.99 -12.04
C LEU A 54 14.42 9.71 -11.73
N THR A 55 14.95 10.38 -10.71
CA THR A 55 16.30 10.10 -10.21
C THR A 55 16.33 8.80 -9.40
N GLY A 56 17.52 8.20 -9.24
CA GLY A 56 17.67 6.99 -8.42
C GLY A 56 17.21 7.17 -6.97
N CYS A 57 17.40 8.36 -6.40
CA CYS A 57 16.94 8.69 -5.04
C CYS A 57 15.41 8.69 -4.96
N ASP A 58 14.73 9.23 -5.97
CA ASP A 58 13.26 9.27 -6.02
C ASP A 58 12.67 7.86 -6.17
N TYR A 59 13.26 7.02 -7.04
CA TYR A 59 12.83 5.61 -7.14
C TYR A 59 13.00 4.87 -5.81
N GLN A 60 14.12 5.10 -5.12
CA GLN A 60 14.37 4.49 -3.82
C GLN A 60 13.36 4.97 -2.78
N GLN A 61 13.04 6.27 -2.76
CA GLN A 61 12.05 6.83 -1.84
C GLN A 61 10.64 6.28 -2.09
N ILE A 62 10.24 6.16 -3.35
CA ILE A 62 8.95 5.54 -3.71
C ILE A 62 8.93 4.06 -3.31
N ALA A 63 10.03 3.33 -3.53
CA ALA A 63 10.11 1.92 -3.14
C ALA A 63 10.08 1.75 -1.61
N LEU A 64 10.66 2.69 -0.85
CA LEU A 64 10.58 2.75 0.61
C LEU A 64 9.14 2.98 1.08
N GLN A 65 8.44 3.98 0.54
CA GLN A 65 7.02 4.24 0.85
C GLN A 65 6.13 3.01 0.56
N LEU A 66 6.29 2.40 -0.62
CA LEU A 66 5.52 1.21 -0.98
C LEU A 66 5.87 0.00 -0.10
N THR A 67 7.08 -0.07 0.47
CA THR A 67 7.48 -1.12 1.39
C THR A 67 6.80 -0.96 2.75
N GLY A 68 6.79 0.25 3.32
CA GLY A 68 6.07 0.54 4.57
C GLY A 68 4.58 0.21 4.44
N HIS A 69 3.96 0.69 3.37
CA HIS A 69 2.56 0.41 3.07
C HIS A 69 2.27 -1.07 2.87
N ALA A 70 3.11 -1.80 2.12
CA ALA A 70 2.96 -3.25 1.96
C ALA A 70 3.00 -4.00 3.29
N ARG A 71 3.81 -3.56 4.27
CA ARG A 71 3.84 -4.16 5.62
C ARG A 71 2.53 -3.92 6.34
N ALA A 72 1.99 -2.71 6.31
CA ALA A 72 0.72 -2.39 6.94
C ALA A 72 -0.44 -3.22 6.34
N VAL A 73 -0.54 -3.31 5.00
CA VAL A 73 -1.54 -4.16 4.34
C VAL A 73 -1.31 -5.65 4.67
N ALA A 74 -0.06 -6.11 4.77
CA ALA A 74 0.24 -7.49 5.14
C ALA A 74 -0.23 -7.82 6.57
N SER A 75 -0.10 -6.89 7.52
CA SER A 75 -0.68 -7.01 8.87
C SER A 75 -2.20 -7.12 8.82
N ASP A 76 -2.89 -6.34 7.97
CA ASP A 76 -4.34 -6.46 7.78
C ASP A 76 -4.76 -7.80 7.15
N VAL A 77 -4.06 -8.24 6.10
CA VAL A 77 -4.29 -9.54 5.47
C VAL A 77 -4.11 -10.68 6.50
N ARG A 78 -3.08 -10.60 7.36
CA ARG A 78 -2.88 -11.55 8.46
C ARG A 78 -4.07 -11.54 9.41
N ARG A 79 -4.49 -10.36 9.88
CA ARG A 79 -5.66 -10.20 10.76
C ARG A 79 -6.93 -10.80 10.16
N GLN A 80 -7.23 -10.55 8.89
CA GLN A 80 -8.42 -11.13 8.24
C GLN A 80 -8.29 -12.65 8.02
N ALA A 81 -7.11 -13.13 7.62
CA ALA A 81 -6.87 -14.55 7.43
C ALA A 81 -7.01 -15.35 8.74
N ASP A 82 -6.62 -14.78 9.88
CA ASP A 82 -6.74 -15.43 11.18
C ASP A 82 -8.18 -15.56 11.69
N ARG A 83 -9.12 -14.78 11.13
CA ARG A 83 -10.56 -14.93 11.38
C ARG A 83 -11.17 -16.14 10.68
N LEU A 84 -10.51 -16.66 9.65
CA LEU A 84 -10.98 -17.85 8.93
C LEU A 84 -10.48 -19.15 9.60
N PRO A 85 -11.27 -20.24 9.55
CA PRO A 85 -10.82 -21.54 10.01
C PRO A 85 -9.52 -21.99 9.32
N LYS A 86 -8.68 -22.71 10.05
CA LYS A 86 -7.46 -23.32 9.51
C LYS A 86 -7.80 -24.32 8.39
N GLY A 87 -6.95 -24.39 7.37
CA GLY A 87 -7.13 -25.30 6.24
C GLY A 87 -8.13 -24.83 5.18
N THR A 88 -8.73 -23.65 5.33
CA THR A 88 -9.55 -23.05 4.26
C THR A 88 -8.67 -22.54 3.12
N GLY A 89 -9.11 -22.75 1.87
CA GLY A 89 -8.39 -22.31 0.68
C GLY A 89 -8.03 -20.81 0.70
N PRO A 90 -8.96 -19.90 1.04
CA PRO A 90 -8.66 -18.46 1.14
C PRO A 90 -7.55 -18.14 2.14
N ARG A 91 -7.55 -18.79 3.32
CA ARG A 91 -6.51 -18.60 4.35
C ARG A 91 -5.15 -19.12 3.88
N ALA A 92 -5.09 -20.33 3.32
CA ALA A 92 -3.84 -20.90 2.82
C ALA A 92 -3.20 -20.04 1.73
N LEU A 93 -4.03 -19.52 0.82
CA LEU A 93 -3.55 -18.60 -0.21
C LEU A 93 -3.12 -17.23 0.34
N ALA A 94 -3.72 -16.75 1.44
CA ALA A 94 -3.27 -15.55 2.13
C ALA A 94 -1.89 -15.76 2.76
N GLU A 95 -1.67 -16.89 3.42
CA GLU A 95 -0.37 -17.27 4.01
C GLU A 95 0.74 -17.32 2.94
N LEU A 96 0.45 -17.89 1.77
CA LEU A 96 1.37 -17.91 0.63
C LEU A 96 1.73 -16.51 0.13
N VAL A 97 0.72 -15.65 -0.07
CA VAL A 97 0.94 -14.26 -0.54
C VAL A 97 1.75 -13.46 0.48
N LEU A 98 1.50 -13.67 1.77
CA LEU A 98 2.27 -13.03 2.85
C LEU A 98 3.73 -13.48 2.83
N GLN A 99 4.00 -14.77 2.65
CA GLN A 99 5.37 -15.29 2.56
C GLN A 99 6.11 -14.73 1.33
N GLU A 100 5.46 -14.70 0.17
CA GLU A 100 6.05 -14.14 -1.05
C GLU A 100 6.30 -12.64 -0.92
N THR A 101 5.38 -11.92 -0.27
CA THR A 101 5.56 -10.50 0.00
C THR A 101 6.73 -10.26 0.94
N ASP A 102 6.85 -11.02 2.03
CA ASP A 102 7.99 -10.91 2.95
C ASP A 102 9.33 -11.12 2.25
N ARG A 103 9.42 -12.16 1.40
CA ARG A 103 10.60 -12.40 0.53
C ARG A 103 10.88 -11.22 -0.39
N CYS A 104 9.84 -10.62 -0.96
CA CYS A 104 9.98 -9.42 -1.79
C CYS A 104 10.53 -8.27 -0.94
N LEU A 105 9.92 -7.94 0.20
CA LEU A 105 10.25 -6.77 1.02
C LEU A 105 11.61 -6.85 1.72
N THR A 106 12.10 -8.05 2.01
CA THR A 106 13.46 -8.27 2.56
C THR A 106 14.57 -8.08 1.54
N THR A 107 14.26 -8.11 0.25
CA THR A 107 15.25 -7.81 -0.81
C THR A 107 15.72 -6.36 -0.68
N PRO A 108 17.04 -6.06 -0.74
CA PRO A 108 17.53 -4.69 -0.67
C PRO A 108 16.91 -3.78 -1.73
N LEU A 109 16.65 -2.53 -1.35
CA LEU A 109 16.12 -1.54 -2.28
C LEU A 109 17.21 -1.03 -3.22
N CYS A 110 16.92 -1.04 -4.51
CA CYS A 110 17.73 -0.41 -5.53
C CYS A 110 17.00 0.86 -6.01
N GLY A 111 17.72 1.95 -6.25
CA GLY A 111 17.17 3.19 -6.81
C GLY A 111 16.80 3.07 -8.30
N THR A 112 15.95 2.09 -8.63
CA THR A 112 15.51 1.79 -9.99
C THR A 112 13.99 1.70 -10.09
N ALA A 113 13.44 2.07 -11.25
CA ALA A 113 12.03 1.89 -11.56
C ALA A 113 11.57 0.44 -11.31
N ARG A 114 12.42 -0.54 -11.64
CA ARG A 114 12.09 -1.96 -11.45
C ARG A 114 11.87 -2.31 -9.98
N CYS A 115 12.70 -1.81 -9.07
CA CYS A 115 12.56 -2.05 -7.64
C CYS A 115 11.23 -1.47 -7.12
N ALA A 116 10.91 -0.23 -7.47
CA ALA A 116 9.62 0.38 -7.14
C ALA A 116 8.43 -0.40 -7.72
N GLN A 117 8.53 -0.88 -8.96
CA GLN A 117 7.50 -1.72 -9.57
C GLN A 117 7.31 -3.05 -8.86
N ASP A 118 8.38 -3.70 -8.42
CA ASP A 118 8.29 -4.96 -7.67
C ASP A 118 7.57 -4.74 -6.32
N ARG A 119 7.81 -3.59 -5.66
CA ARG A 119 7.02 -3.17 -4.47
C ARG A 119 5.56 -2.87 -4.79
N ALA A 120 5.30 -2.16 -5.89
CA ALA A 120 3.93 -1.87 -6.32
C ALA A 120 3.14 -3.14 -6.65
N ARG A 121 3.78 -4.14 -7.26
CA ARG A 121 3.17 -5.46 -7.51
C ARG A 121 2.83 -6.19 -6.21
N ALA A 122 3.70 -6.12 -5.20
CA ALA A 122 3.43 -6.69 -3.89
C ALA A 122 2.22 -6.04 -3.22
N VAL A 123 2.15 -4.70 -3.20
CA VAL A 123 0.99 -3.96 -2.66
C VAL A 123 -0.30 -4.36 -3.38
N ARG A 124 -0.29 -4.40 -4.72
CA ARG A 124 -1.46 -4.81 -5.50
C ARG A 124 -1.93 -6.23 -5.16
N ALA A 125 -0.99 -7.18 -5.07
CA ALA A 125 -1.32 -8.56 -4.74
C ALA A 125 -1.91 -8.70 -3.33
N LEU A 126 -1.44 -7.90 -2.39
CA LEU A 126 -1.99 -7.84 -1.04
C LEU A 126 -3.41 -7.25 -1.01
N TYR A 127 -3.66 -6.16 -1.72
CA TYR A 127 -5.02 -5.59 -1.83
C TYR A 127 -6.00 -6.58 -2.45
N GLU A 128 -5.63 -7.20 -3.57
CA GLU A 128 -6.48 -8.23 -4.18
C GLU A 128 -6.72 -9.42 -3.24
N ARG A 129 -5.77 -9.72 -2.36
CA ARG A 129 -5.94 -10.77 -1.34
C ARG A 129 -6.89 -10.33 -0.22
N LEU A 130 -6.75 -9.10 0.26
CA LEU A 130 -7.60 -8.53 1.29
C LEU A 130 -9.07 -8.50 0.83
N ASP A 131 -9.32 -8.01 -0.38
CA ASP A 131 -10.66 -7.97 -0.99
C ASP A 131 -11.31 -9.37 -1.05
N ARG A 132 -10.53 -10.41 -1.39
CA ARG A 132 -11.02 -11.80 -1.41
C ARG A 132 -11.27 -12.38 -0.02
N LEU A 133 -10.48 -12.01 0.98
CA LEU A 133 -10.68 -12.43 2.36
C LEU A 133 -11.95 -11.81 2.94
N ASP A 134 -12.16 -10.51 2.70
CA ASP A 134 -13.37 -9.81 3.12
C ASP A 134 -14.62 -10.41 2.46
N ALA A 135 -14.55 -10.74 1.17
CA ALA A 135 -15.63 -11.46 0.48
C ALA A 135 -15.90 -12.85 1.09
N ALA A 136 -14.86 -13.62 1.39
CA ALA A 136 -15.00 -14.94 2.02
C ALA A 136 -15.63 -14.84 3.42
N LEU A 137 -15.21 -13.87 4.23
CA LEU A 137 -15.78 -13.62 5.57
C LEU A 137 -17.26 -13.19 5.50
N ALA A 138 -17.63 -12.40 4.49
CA ALA A 138 -19.03 -12.03 4.26
C ALA A 138 -19.90 -13.23 3.87
N SER A 139 -19.36 -14.18 3.09
CA SER A 139 -20.04 -15.43 2.74
C SER A 139 -20.25 -16.35 3.95
N GLU A 140 -19.27 -16.48 4.85
CA GLU A 140 -19.39 -17.27 6.08
C GLU A 140 -20.46 -16.70 7.03
N GLY A 141 -20.51 -15.37 7.18
CA GLY A 141 -21.51 -14.68 8.01
C GLY A 141 -22.96 -14.85 7.51
N THR A 142 -23.14 -15.06 6.20
CA THR A 142 -24.46 -15.27 5.58
C THR A 142 -24.91 -16.74 5.67
N SER A 143 -23.97 -17.70 5.77
CA SER A 143 -24.30 -19.13 5.93
C SER A 143 -24.84 -19.47 7.34
N GLY A 144 -24.55 -18.63 8.32
CA GLY A 144 -25.04 -18.77 9.71
C GLY A 144 -26.49 -18.34 9.95
N VAL A 145 -27.17 -17.73 8.98
CA VAL A 145 -28.55 -17.24 9.12
C VAL A 145 -29.54 -18.13 8.34
N ALA A 146 -29.61 -19.42 8.67
CA ALA A 146 -30.71 -20.25 8.20
C ALA A 146 -32.02 -19.84 8.91
N PRO A 147 -33.13 -19.55 8.20
CA PRO A 147 -34.41 -19.26 8.84
C PRO A 147 -34.97 -20.57 9.41
N THR A 148 -34.90 -20.73 10.73
CA THR A 148 -35.70 -21.73 11.43
C THR A 148 -37.12 -21.18 11.62
N GLY A 149 -38.07 -21.72 10.86
CA GLY A 149 -39.51 -21.58 11.10
C GLY A 149 -40.26 -20.85 9.97
N GLY A 150 -41.33 -21.39 9.40
CA GLY A 150 -42.09 -22.61 9.77
C GLY A 150 -43.05 -23.05 8.68
#